data_AF-W5JIX9-F1
#
_entry.id   AF-W5JIX9-F1
#
_cell.length_a   1.000
_cell.length_b   1.000
_cell.length_c   1.000
_cell.angle_alpha   90.00
_cell.angle_beta   90.00
_cell.angle_gamma   90.00
#
_symmetry.space_group_name_H-M   'P 1'
#
loop_
_entity.id
_entity.type
_entity.pdbx_description
1 polymer ?
#
loop_
_entity_poly.entity_id
_entity_poly.type
_entity_poly.pdbx_seq_one_letter_code
_entity_poly.pdbx_strand_id
1 'polypeptide(L)'
;MCSNILIPPSVRAIPPTGQVTARKGGAVTLECKASGNPVPSIYWTKRTGMGKSASKIGEGPVLSLERVERQQAGVYQCTADNSVGDPVTVDMRLDVLSAAAAVLLECWSDLAGRLNTLATDRRRRRDKGPFSQHS
;
A
#
# COMPACT_ATOMS: atom_id res chain seq x y z
N MET A 1 -23.34 8.42 37.96
CA MET A 1 -23.30 8.98 36.59
C MET A 1 -22.00 8.53 35.94
N CYS A 2 -22.03 7.89 34.78
CA CYS A 2 -20.80 7.58 34.05
C CYS A 2 -20.31 8.85 33.34
N SER A 3 -19.16 9.39 33.74
CA SER A 3 -18.54 10.54 33.06
C SER A 3 -18.21 10.18 31.62
N ASN A 4 -18.52 11.06 30.66
CA ASN A 4 -18.12 10.90 29.27
C ASN A 4 -16.60 11.07 29.14
N ILE A 5 -15.88 9.98 28.84
CA ILE A 5 -14.41 9.97 28.76
C ILE A 5 -13.99 10.38 27.36
N LEU A 6 -13.33 11.53 27.23
CA LEU A 6 -12.76 12.00 25.98
C LEU A 6 -11.44 11.26 25.69
N ILE A 7 -11.27 10.83 24.44
CA ILE A 7 -10.09 10.08 23.98
C ILE A 7 -9.53 10.81 22.76
N PRO A 8 -8.25 11.26 22.80
CA PRO A 8 -7.58 11.87 21.66
C PRO A 8 -7.61 10.98 20.41
N PRO A 9 -7.46 11.57 19.21
CA PRO A 9 -7.54 10.81 17.97
C PRO A 9 -6.28 9.96 17.79
N SER A 10 -6.45 8.78 17.20
CA SER A 10 -5.38 7.96 16.66
C SER A 10 -5.69 7.64 15.21
N VAL A 11 -4.67 7.56 14.35
CA VAL A 11 -4.82 7.31 12.93
C VAL A 11 -3.77 6.33 12.44
N ARG A 12 -4.13 5.46 11.49
CA ARG A 12 -3.22 4.52 10.83
C ARG A 12 -3.51 4.40 9.34
N ALA A 13 -2.47 4.20 8.54
CA ALA A 13 -2.60 3.93 7.11
C ALA A 13 -2.98 2.47 6.83
N ILE A 14 -3.62 2.24 5.69
CA ILE A 14 -3.96 0.92 5.15
C ILE A 14 -3.43 0.84 3.71
N PRO A 15 -2.39 0.02 3.43
CA PRO A 15 -1.69 -0.86 4.36
C PRO A 15 -0.87 -0.09 5.42
N PRO A 16 -0.49 -0.72 6.56
CA PRO A 16 0.30 -0.07 7.61
C PRO A 16 1.68 0.44 7.15
N THR A 17 2.22 -0.10 6.05
CA THR A 17 3.46 0.40 5.43
C THR A 17 3.30 1.80 4.84
N GLY A 18 2.07 2.25 4.60
CA GLY A 18 1.75 3.49 3.90
C GLY A 18 2.17 3.48 2.43
N GLN A 19 2.67 2.37 1.89
CA GLN A 19 3.11 2.29 0.50
C GLN A 19 2.00 1.72 -0.37
N VAL A 20 1.61 2.47 -1.40
CA VAL A 20 0.60 2.07 -2.37
C VAL A 20 1.17 2.27 -3.77
N THR A 21 0.96 1.29 -4.63
CA THR A 21 1.43 1.35 -6.02
C THR A 21 0.25 1.29 -6.97
N ALA A 22 0.28 2.15 -7.97
CA ALA A 22 -0.73 2.20 -9.02
C ALA A 22 -0.08 2.12 -10.40
N ARG A 23 -0.81 1.58 -11.37
CA ARG A 23 -0.40 1.61 -12.76
C ARG A 23 -0.88 2.91 -13.41
N LYS A 24 -0.02 3.55 -14.21
CA LYS A 24 -0.38 4.73 -15.00
C LYS A 24 -1.69 4.50 -15.78
N GLY A 25 -2.64 5.43 -15.68
CA GLY A 25 -3.97 5.37 -16.28
C GLY A 25 -4.99 4.51 -15.52
N GLY A 26 -4.57 3.82 -14.45
CA GLY A 26 -5.44 3.02 -13.60
C GLY A 26 -6.12 3.83 -12.50
N ALA A 27 -6.91 3.14 -11.67
CA ALA A 27 -7.49 3.69 -10.45
C ALA A 27 -6.71 3.22 -9.22
N VAL A 28 -6.70 4.01 -8.15
CA VAL A 28 -6.11 3.65 -6.86
C VAL A 28 -6.85 4.31 -5.71
N THR A 29 -6.93 3.60 -4.59
CA THR A 29 -7.51 4.10 -3.34
C THR A 29 -6.43 4.19 -2.27
N LEU A 30 -6.38 5.32 -1.57
CA LEU A 30 -5.61 5.47 -0.34
C LEU A 30 -6.58 5.39 0.83
N GLU A 31 -6.29 4.57 1.83
CA GLU A 31 -7.17 4.37 2.98
C GLU A 31 -6.41 4.62 4.30
N CYS A 32 -7.07 5.30 5.23
CA CYS A 32 -6.65 5.39 6.62
C CYS A 32 -7.84 5.14 7.55
N LYS A 33 -7.54 4.67 8.76
CA LYS A 33 -8.55 4.44 9.81
C LYS A 33 -8.19 5.27 11.02
N ALA A 34 -9.19 5.96 11.56
CA ALA A 34 -9.06 6.74 12.78
C ALA A 34 -9.96 6.19 13.90
N SER A 35 -9.54 6.41 15.14
CA SER A 35 -10.33 6.11 16.34
C SER A 35 -10.13 7.21 17.38
N GLY A 36 -11.12 7.43 18.23
CA GLY A 36 -11.14 8.47 19.25
C GLY A 36 -12.55 8.64 19.81
N ASN A 37 -12.69 9.39 20.90
CA ASN A 37 -13.99 9.80 21.43
C ASN A 37 -13.98 11.32 21.70
N PRO A 38 -14.73 12.14 20.93
CA PRO A 38 -15.65 11.76 19.85
C PRO A 38 -14.96 11.12 18.64
N VAL A 39 -15.74 10.50 17.76
CA VAL A 39 -15.23 9.87 16.53
C VAL A 39 -14.53 10.92 15.66
N PRO A 40 -13.25 10.73 15.26
CA PRO A 40 -12.53 11.72 14.49
C PRO A 40 -13.06 11.91 13.07
N SER A 41 -13.07 13.17 12.62
CA SER A 41 -13.19 13.53 11.21
C SER A 41 -11.87 13.25 10.48
N ILE A 42 -11.94 12.86 9.21
CA ILE A 42 -10.76 12.54 8.40
C ILE A 42 -10.72 13.42 7.16
N TYR A 43 -9.53 13.93 6.83
CA TYR A 43 -9.29 14.62 5.57
C TYR A 43 -7.90 14.34 5.00
N TRP A 44 -7.76 14.57 3.70
CA TRP A 44 -6.56 14.28 2.94
C TRP A 44 -5.92 15.55 2.37
N THR A 45 -4.60 15.57 2.37
CA THR A 45 -3.78 16.57 1.69
C THR A 45 -2.66 15.90 0.92
N LYS A 46 -2.15 16.53 -0.16
CA LYS A 46 -0.94 16.06 -0.84
C LYS A 46 0.25 16.91 -0.38
N ARG A 47 1.32 16.30 0.12
CA ARG A 47 2.50 17.07 0.56
C ARG A 47 3.13 17.80 -0.62
N THR A 48 3.40 19.09 -0.42
CA THR A 48 4.15 19.91 -1.38
C THR A 48 5.60 20.05 -0.92
N GLY A 49 6.54 20.21 -1.85
CA GLY A 49 7.97 20.33 -1.53
C GLY A 49 8.34 21.55 -0.69
N MET A 50 7.41 22.50 -0.46
CA MET A 50 7.64 23.72 0.31
C MET A 50 7.29 23.59 1.80
N GLY A 51 7.03 22.38 2.31
CA GLY A 51 6.72 22.16 3.73
C GLY A 51 5.38 22.76 4.20
N LYS A 52 4.60 23.34 3.29
CA LYS A 52 3.22 23.77 3.54
C LYS A 52 2.27 22.60 3.30
N SER A 53 1.40 22.32 4.27
CA SER A 53 0.24 21.46 4.06
C SER A 53 -0.56 22.02 2.89
N ALA A 54 -0.74 21.22 1.85
CA ALA A 54 -1.53 21.62 0.70
C ALA A 54 -3.01 21.77 1.07
N SER A 55 -3.77 22.39 0.17
CA SER A 55 -5.24 22.40 0.24
C SER A 55 -5.79 20.98 0.43
N LYS A 56 -6.92 20.90 1.16
CA LYS A 56 -7.67 19.65 1.31
C LYS A 56 -8.07 19.13 -0.08
N ILE A 57 -7.78 17.87 -0.35
CA ILE A 57 -8.08 17.19 -1.63
C ILE A 57 -9.16 16.11 -1.50
N GLY A 58 -9.58 15.79 -0.27
CA GLY A 58 -10.63 14.81 -0.02
C GLY A 58 -10.97 14.68 1.47
N GLU A 59 -12.10 14.03 1.74
CA GLU A 59 -12.65 13.80 3.07
C GLU A 59 -13.02 12.33 3.25
N GLY A 60 -13.04 11.89 4.50
CA GLY A 60 -13.37 10.51 4.86
C GLY A 60 -12.17 9.56 4.82
N PRO A 61 -12.40 8.28 5.21
CA PRO A 61 -11.33 7.31 5.40
C PRO A 61 -10.67 6.85 4.10
N VAL A 62 -11.29 7.09 2.94
CA VAL A 62 -10.82 6.62 1.63
C VAL A 62 -10.73 7.81 0.67
N LEU A 63 -9.56 7.96 0.04
CA LEU A 63 -9.33 8.87 -1.08
C LEU A 63 -9.17 8.06 -2.36
N SER A 64 -10.11 8.21 -3.29
CA SER A 64 -10.07 7.56 -4.60
C SER A 64 -9.45 8.48 -5.66
N LEU A 65 -8.48 7.96 -6.41
CA LEU A 65 -7.84 8.64 -7.53
C LEU A 65 -8.05 7.82 -8.80
N GLU A 66 -8.70 8.42 -9.78
CA GLU A 66 -8.98 7.82 -11.08
C GLU A 66 -7.94 8.25 -12.13
N ARG A 67 -7.68 7.38 -13.10
CA ARG A 67 -6.77 7.61 -14.24
C ARG A 67 -5.42 8.21 -13.81
N VAL A 68 -4.74 7.54 -12.88
CA VAL A 68 -3.55 8.11 -12.25
C VAL A 68 -2.37 8.34 -13.19
N GLU A 69 -1.74 9.49 -13.08
CA GLU A 69 -0.59 9.92 -13.88
C GLU A 69 0.68 9.98 -13.02
N ARG A 70 1.86 9.99 -13.66
CA ARG A 70 3.16 10.00 -12.93
C ARG A 70 3.30 11.21 -12.00
N GLN A 71 2.69 12.34 -12.34
CA GLN A 71 2.69 13.56 -11.53
C GLN A 71 1.85 13.42 -10.25
N GLN A 72 0.93 12.45 -10.21
CA GLN A 72 0.17 12.15 -9.00
C GLN A 72 0.97 11.34 -7.98
N ALA A 73 2.08 10.71 -8.36
CA ALA A 73 3.00 10.11 -7.40
C ALA A 73 3.45 11.14 -6.34
N GLY A 74 3.75 10.64 -5.13
CA GLY A 74 4.18 11.47 -4.01
C GLY A 74 3.60 11.02 -2.68
N VAL A 75 3.72 11.89 -1.67
CA VAL A 75 3.22 11.63 -0.32
C VAL A 75 1.89 12.33 -0.10
N TYR A 76 0.91 11.54 0.32
CA TYR A 76 -0.42 11.94 0.73
C TYR A 76 -0.52 11.81 2.24
N GLN A 77 -1.12 12.79 2.88
CA GLN A 77 -1.24 12.84 4.33
C GLN A 77 -2.72 12.76 4.70
N CYS A 78 -3.06 11.73 5.47
CA CYS A 78 -4.36 11.59 6.10
C CYS A 78 -4.29 12.19 7.50
N THR A 79 -5.17 13.14 7.79
CA THR A 79 -5.29 13.79 9.09
C THR A 79 -6.58 13.37 9.76
N ALA A 80 -6.52 13.02 11.04
CA ALA A 80 -7.68 12.75 11.89
C ALA A 80 -7.78 13.78 13.02
N ASP A 81 -8.96 14.36 13.19
CA ASP A 81 -9.23 15.40 14.18
C ASP A 81 -10.60 15.17 14.83
N ASN A 82 -10.64 15.15 16.16
CA ASN A 82 -11.85 15.10 16.98
C ASN A 82 -11.95 16.24 18.01
N SER A 83 -11.12 17.28 17.88
CA SER A 83 -11.02 18.42 18.79
C SER A 83 -10.61 18.05 20.23
N VAL A 84 -10.14 16.83 20.46
CA VAL A 84 -9.55 16.39 21.72
C VAL A 84 -8.03 16.28 21.54
N GLY A 85 -7.31 17.33 21.94
CA GLY A 85 -5.88 17.45 21.67
C GLY A 85 -5.59 17.89 20.24
N ASP A 86 -4.35 17.69 19.80
CA ASP A 86 -3.91 18.07 18.45
C ASP A 86 -4.34 17.04 17.40
N PRO A 87 -4.62 17.47 16.15
CA PRO A 87 -4.84 16.55 15.04
C PRO A 87 -3.63 15.64 14.80
N VAL A 88 -3.91 14.36 14.54
CA VAL A 88 -2.87 13.36 14.24
C VAL A 88 -2.86 13.02 12.76
N THR A 89 -1.67 12.71 12.23
CA THR A 89 -1.48 12.54 10.79
C THR A 89 -0.69 11.29 10.47
N VAL A 90 -1.04 10.61 9.38
CA VAL A 90 -0.24 9.51 8.80
C VAL A 90 0.06 9.77 7.33
N ASP A 91 1.26 9.38 6.93
CA ASP A 91 1.74 9.51 5.57
C ASP A 91 1.52 8.24 4.76
N MET A 92 1.10 8.43 3.52
CA MET A 92 1.00 7.38 2.52
C MET A 92 1.74 7.80 1.25
N ARG A 93 2.65 6.95 0.78
CA ARG A 93 3.37 7.14 -0.46
C ARG A 93 2.66 6.41 -1.59
N LEU A 94 2.27 7.18 -2.62
CA LEU A 94 1.78 6.66 -3.88
C LEU A 94 2.90 6.63 -4.90
N ASP A 95 3.23 5.45 -5.41
CA ASP A 95 4.12 5.25 -6.54
C ASP A 95 3.31 4.88 -7.80
N VAL A 96 3.62 5.50 -8.94
CA VAL A 96 2.91 5.28 -10.20
C VAL A 96 3.84 4.64 -11.23
N LEU A 97 3.61 3.35 -11.48
CA LEU A 97 4.40 2.56 -12.44
C LEU A 97 3.93 2.80 -13.87
N SER A 98 4.87 2.94 -14.79
CA SER A 98 4.56 2.78 -16.22
C SER A 98 4.24 1.33 -16.56
N ALA A 99 3.48 1.12 -17.64
CA ALA A 99 3.10 -0.20 -18.12
C ALA A 99 4.27 -1.20 -18.21
N ALA A 100 5.46 -0.76 -18.67
CA ALA A 100 6.65 -1.62 -18.76
C ALA A 100 7.23 -2.07 -17.41
N ALA A 101 7.10 -1.26 -16.35
CA ALA A 101 7.66 -1.57 -15.03
C ALA A 101 6.76 -2.51 -14.23
N ALA A 102 5.44 -2.42 -14.41
CA ALA A 102 4.48 -3.34 -13.79
C ALA A 102 4.68 -4.79 -14.28
N VAL A 103 4.96 -4.96 -15.58
CA VAL A 103 5.21 -6.29 -16.19
C VAL A 103 6.48 -6.95 -15.64
N LEU A 104 7.50 -6.18 -15.25
CA LEU A 104 8.75 -6.75 -14.72
C LEU A 104 8.58 -7.37 -13.32
N LEU A 105 7.70 -6.81 -12.47
CA LEU A 105 7.42 -7.36 -11.14
C LEU A 105 6.65 -8.69 -11.23
N GLU A 106 5.77 -8.83 -12.21
CA GLU A 106 5.07 -10.09 -12.47
C GLU A 106 6.01 -11.14 -13.08
N CYS A 107 6.88 -10.74 -14.01
CA CYS A 107 7.81 -11.64 -14.70
C CYS A 107 8.90 -12.25 -13.78
N TRP A 108 9.28 -11.57 -12.69
CA TRP A 108 10.21 -12.14 -11.70
C TRP A 108 9.61 -13.35 -10.95
N SER A 109 8.30 -13.32 -10.67
CA SER A 109 7.61 -14.44 -10.04
C SER A 109 7.57 -15.67 -10.95
N ASP A 110 7.33 -15.46 -12.25
CA ASP A 110 7.34 -16.52 -13.26
C ASP A 110 8.74 -17.10 -13.50
N LEU A 111 9.78 -16.26 -13.56
CA LEU A 111 11.16 -16.71 -13.74
C LEU A 111 11.68 -17.49 -12.53
N ALA A 112 11.36 -17.06 -11.31
CA ALA A 112 11.67 -17.80 -10.09
C ALA A 112 10.97 -19.17 -10.08
N GLY A 113 9.70 -19.22 -10.51
CA GLY A 113 8.96 -20.48 -10.69
C GLY A 113 9.65 -21.41 -11.68
N ARG A 114 10.01 -20.92 -12.88
CA ARG A 114 10.68 -21.72 -13.92
C ARG A 114 12.03 -22.28 -13.49
N LEU A 115 12.82 -21.51 -12.74
CA LEU A 115 14.10 -21.99 -12.20
C LEU A 115 13.90 -23.10 -11.15
N ASN A 116 12.88 -23.00 -10.31
CA ASN A 116 12.59 -24.01 -9.29
C ASN A 116 12.11 -25.32 -9.93
N THR A 117 11.25 -25.24 -10.96
CA THR A 117 10.77 -26.41 -11.71
C THR A 117 11.92 -27.17 -12.40
N LEU A 118 12.85 -26.44 -13.01
CA LEU A 118 14.06 -27.01 -13.62
C LEU A 118 15.00 -27.66 -12.59
N ALA A 119 15.08 -27.09 -11.37
CA ALA A 119 15.86 -27.67 -10.27
C ALA A 119 15.23 -28.98 -9.74
N THR A 120 13.90 -29.07 -9.66
CA THR A 120 13.19 -30.31 -9.32
C THR A 120 13.30 -31.40 -10.39
N ASP A 121 13.27 -31.05 -11.68
CA ASP A 121 13.42 -32.04 -12.77
C ASP A 121 14.83 -32.65 -12.80
N ARG A 122 15.87 -31.83 -12.55
CA ARG A 122 17.25 -32.32 -12.41
C ARG A 122 17.45 -33.28 -11.22
N ARG A 123 16.72 -33.10 -10.10
CA ARG A 123 16.73 -34.07 -8.99
C ARG A 123 16.03 -35.37 -9.38
N ARG A 124 14.86 -35.29 -10.02
CA ARG A 124 14.09 -36.47 -10.46
C ARG A 124 14.82 -37.36 -11.46
N ARG A 125 15.63 -36.76 -12.35
CA ARG A 125 16.48 -37.51 -13.29
C ARG A 125 17.71 -38.15 -12.62
N ARG A 126 18.18 -37.62 -11.49
CA ARG A 126 19.33 -38.17 -10.75
C ARG A 126 18.95 -39.40 -9.91
N ASP A 127 17.71 -39.47 -9.42
CA ASP A 127 17.23 -40.61 -8.61
C ASP A 127 16.75 -41.82 -9.44
N LYS A 128 16.58 -41.69 -10.76
CA LYS A 128 16.34 -42.82 -11.68
C LYS A 128 17.66 -43.36 -12.23
N GLY A 129 18.51 -43.88 -11.34
CA GLY A 129 19.65 -44.72 -11.70
C GLY A 129 19.20 -46.09 -12.25
N PRO A 130 20.05 -46.82 -12.98
CA PRO A 130 19.65 -48.02 -13.71
C PRO A 130 19.32 -49.18 -12.76
N PHE A 131 18.14 -49.77 -12.94
CA PHE A 131 17.73 -51.04 -12.33
C PHE A 131 18.57 -52.16 -12.97
N SER A 132 19.51 -52.73 -12.23
CA SER A 132 20.31 -53.88 -12.66
C SER A 132 19.45 -55.14 -12.66
N GLN A 133 19.18 -55.68 -13.85
CA GLN A 133 18.67 -57.04 -14.02
C GLN A 133 19.84 -58.01 -13.82
N HIS A 134 19.80 -58.83 -12.77
CA HIS A 134 20.69 -59.98 -12.60
C HIS A 134 19.93 -61.25 -13.01
N SER A 135 20.53 -62.01 -13.93
CA SER A 135 20.23 -63.43 -14.21
C SER A 135 21.07 -64.34 -13.32
#